data_AF-A6QZ70-F1
#
_entry.id   AF-A6QZ70-F1
#
_cell.length_a   1.000
_cell.length_b   1.000
_cell.length_c   1.000
_cell.angle_alpha   90.00
_cell.angle_beta   90.00
_cell.angle_gamma   90.00
#
_symmetry.space_group_name_H-M   'P 1'
#
loop_
_entity.id
_entity.type
_entity.pdbx_description
1 polymer ?
#
loop_
_entity_poly.entity_id
_entity_poly.type
_entity_poly.pdbx_seq_one_letter_code
_entity_poly.pdbx_strand_id
1 'polypeptide(L)'
;MDESLPSRILPYMYLGNLTHANNPELLRNLGIRRILSIGESVSWRPSETGKWDPENLMMINEVQDNGIDPLTQQFDRCLQFIGWYCNVGALPRWGFEICYDLYCASDGFCFVRARRLNVIIQPHLRFVYELLKWDELLQQKRHEPIRRDLEWATIAREIALMNKPYSK
;
A
#
# COMPACT_ATOMS: atom_id res chain seq x y z
N MET A 1 -8.21 -22.60 1.40
CA MET A 1 -8.73 -21.22 1.40
C MET A 1 -8.33 -20.63 2.74
N ASP A 2 -7.53 -19.56 2.74
CA ASP A 2 -7.09 -18.93 3.98
C ASP A 2 -8.30 -18.29 4.68
N GLU A 3 -8.82 -18.94 5.72
CA GLU A 3 -9.88 -18.45 6.61
C GLU A 3 -9.42 -17.29 7.52
N SER A 4 -8.30 -16.66 7.19
CA SER A 4 -7.75 -15.56 7.99
C SER A 4 -8.55 -14.26 7.75
N LEU A 5 -8.73 -13.47 8.80
CA LEU A 5 -9.29 -12.11 8.70
C LEU A 5 -8.28 -11.17 8.01
N PRO A 6 -8.75 -10.07 7.38
CA PRO A 6 -7.85 -9.06 6.83
C PRO A 6 -6.96 -8.48 7.93
N SER A 7 -5.69 -8.27 7.61
CA SER A 7 -4.68 -7.81 8.57
C SER A 7 -4.79 -6.31 8.80
N ARG A 8 -4.96 -5.89 10.07
CA ARG A 8 -5.01 -4.46 10.42
C ARG A 8 -3.59 -3.89 10.41
N ILE A 9 -3.29 -3.05 9.43
CA ILE A 9 -1.98 -2.41 9.26
C ILE A 9 -1.91 -1.13 10.10
N LEU A 10 -3.00 -0.36 10.12
CA LEU A 10 -3.15 0.87 10.91
C LEU A 10 -4.50 0.88 11.62
N PRO A 11 -4.71 1.76 12.61
CA PRO A 11 -6.00 1.87 13.29
C PRO A 11 -7.19 2.02 12.33
N TYR A 12 -7.00 2.65 11.18
CA TYR A 12 -8.03 2.90 10.16
C TYR A 12 -7.80 2.14 8.84
N MET A 13 -6.80 1.26 8.75
CA MET A 13 -6.43 0.59 7.49
C MET A 13 -6.24 -0.92 7.67
N TYR A 14 -6.93 -1.67 6.81
CA TYR A 14 -6.83 -3.11 6.71
C TYR A 14 -6.24 -3.49 5.35
N LEU A 15 -5.42 -4.53 5.33
CA LEU A 15 -4.88 -5.16 4.13
C LEU A 15 -5.44 -6.58 4.02
N GLY A 16 -6.18 -6.85 2.95
CA GLY A 16 -6.84 -8.12 2.69
C GLY A 16 -6.59 -8.63 1.28
N ASN A 17 -7.26 -9.73 0.92
CA ASN A 17 -7.29 -10.25 -0.45
C ASN A 17 -8.68 -10.00 -1.09
N LEU A 18 -8.83 -10.42 -2.35
CA LEU A 18 -10.10 -10.27 -3.08
C LEU A 18 -11.27 -11.01 -2.40
N THR A 19 -11.02 -12.13 -1.71
CA THR A 19 -12.05 -12.85 -0.95
C THR A 19 -12.62 -12.00 0.19
N HIS A 20 -11.75 -11.29 0.92
CA HIS A 20 -12.19 -10.34 1.95
C HIS A 20 -13.01 -9.19 1.36
N ALA A 21 -12.55 -8.63 0.25
CA ALA A 21 -13.22 -7.53 -0.44
C ALA A 21 -14.59 -7.95 -1.00
N ASN A 22 -14.77 -9.22 -1.37
CA ASN A 22 -16.04 -9.79 -1.84
C ASN A 22 -16.97 -10.28 -0.70
N ASN A 23 -16.68 -9.97 0.56
CA ASN A 23 -17.55 -10.26 1.69
C ASN A 23 -18.12 -8.96 2.30
N PRO A 24 -19.25 -8.41 1.78
CA PRO A 24 -19.85 -7.18 2.29
C PRO A 24 -20.23 -7.22 3.77
N GLU A 25 -20.57 -8.39 4.31
CA GLU A 25 -20.89 -8.54 5.73
C GLU A 25 -19.67 -8.34 6.61
N LEU A 26 -18.54 -8.97 6.25
CA LEU A 26 -17.25 -8.74 6.90
C LEU A 26 -16.84 -7.27 6.86
N LEU A 27 -16.97 -6.62 5.71
CA LEU A 27 -16.63 -5.21 5.54
C LEU A 27 -17.47 -4.32 6.46
N ARG A 28 -18.78 -4.57 6.55
CA ARG A 28 -19.70 -3.86 7.47
C ARG A 28 -19.33 -4.08 8.93
N ASN A 29 -19.05 -5.33 9.33
CA ASN A 29 -18.70 -5.68 10.70
C ASN A 29 -17.36 -5.06 11.14
N LEU A 30 -16.42 -4.89 10.21
CA LEU A 30 -15.16 -4.18 10.46
C LEU A 30 -15.29 -2.65 10.35
N GLY A 31 -16.47 -2.13 10.00
CA GLY A 31 -16.69 -0.70 9.81
C GLY A 31 -15.93 -0.11 8.61
N ILE A 32 -15.57 -0.93 7.63
CA ILE A 32 -14.86 -0.50 6.42
C ILE A 32 -15.83 0.27 5.54
N ARG A 33 -15.47 1.52 5.23
CA ARG A 33 -16.28 2.45 4.42
C ARG A 33 -15.66 2.80 3.08
N ARG A 34 -14.38 2.47 2.88
CA ARG A 34 -13.62 2.76 1.65
C ARG A 34 -12.85 1.52 1.24
N ILE A 35 -12.82 1.24 -0.06
CA ILE A 35 -12.08 0.11 -0.63
C ILE A 35 -11.18 0.61 -1.76
N LEU A 36 -9.90 0.29 -1.64
CA LEU A 36 -8.91 0.45 -2.70
C LEU A 36 -8.56 -0.94 -3.22
N SER A 37 -8.92 -1.23 -4.46
CA SER A 37 -8.56 -2.48 -5.14
C SER A 37 -7.48 -2.23 -6.18
N ILE A 38 -6.47 -3.10 -6.22
CA ILE A 38 -5.34 -3.02 -7.15
C ILE A 38 -5.32 -4.32 -7.97
N GLY A 39 -5.36 -4.20 -9.30
CA GLY A 39 -5.31 -5.31 -10.25
C GLY A 39 -6.63 -6.10 -10.41
N GLU A 40 -7.42 -6.25 -9.35
CA GLU A 40 -8.67 -7.02 -9.38
C GLU A 40 -9.86 -6.22 -8.85
N SER A 41 -11.01 -6.28 -9.52
CA SER A 41 -12.23 -5.59 -9.09
C SER A 41 -13.10 -6.45 -8.19
N VAL A 42 -13.82 -5.81 -7.26
CA VAL A 42 -14.86 -6.50 -6.47
C VAL A 42 -16.03 -6.89 -7.37
N SER A 43 -16.50 -8.13 -7.22
CA SER A 43 -17.61 -8.70 -7.97
C SER A 43 -18.84 -8.81 -7.07
N TRP A 44 -19.42 -7.65 -6.78
CA TRP A 44 -20.64 -7.57 -5.97
C TRP A 44 -21.89 -7.63 -6.82
N ARG A 45 -22.99 -8.09 -6.22
CA ARG A 45 -24.32 -7.98 -6.83
C ARG A 45 -24.70 -6.50 -6.96
N PRO A 46 -25.46 -6.08 -8.00
CA PRO A 46 -25.86 -4.68 -8.18
C PRO A 46 -26.56 -4.07 -6.96
N SER A 47 -27.32 -4.87 -6.22
CA SER A 47 -27.99 -4.47 -4.97
C SER A 47 -27.02 -4.14 -3.84
N GLU A 48 -25.82 -4.72 -3.82
CA GLU A 48 -24.77 -4.37 -2.87
C GLU A 48 -23.93 -3.21 -3.39
N THR A 49 -23.58 -3.19 -4.68
CA THR A 49 -22.83 -2.08 -5.29
C THR A 49 -23.53 -0.74 -5.10
N GLY A 50 -24.86 -0.69 -5.25
CA GLY A 50 -25.65 0.53 -5.03
C GLY A 50 -25.70 1.04 -3.59
N LYS A 51 -25.20 0.27 -2.60
CA LYS A 51 -25.08 0.71 -1.21
C LYS A 51 -23.80 1.49 -0.94
N TRP A 52 -22.85 1.44 -1.86
CA TRP A 52 -21.56 2.10 -1.73
C TRP A 52 -21.56 3.37 -2.58
N ASP A 53 -20.99 4.42 -2.01
CA ASP A 53 -20.68 5.63 -2.78
C ASP A 53 -19.55 5.32 -3.77
N PRO A 54 -19.69 5.65 -5.07
CA PRO A 54 -18.61 5.53 -6.04
C PRO A 54 -17.30 6.21 -5.59
N GLU A 55 -17.38 7.31 -4.83
CA GLU A 55 -16.19 8.00 -4.32
C GLU A 55 -15.42 7.19 -3.27
N ASN A 56 -16.09 6.23 -2.63
CA ASN A 56 -15.51 5.34 -1.63
C ASN A 56 -14.98 4.03 -2.23
N LEU A 57 -15.08 3.85 -3.54
CA LEU A 57 -14.58 2.70 -4.27
C LEU A 57 -13.52 3.15 -5.28
N MET A 58 -12.26 2.89 -4.98
CA MET A 58 -11.16 3.11 -5.90
C MET A 58 -10.66 1.80 -6.45
N MET A 59 -10.48 1.75 -7.77
CA MET A 59 -9.87 0.63 -8.45
C MET A 59 -8.73 1.13 -9.34
N ILE A 60 -7.64 0.37 -9.36
CA ILE A 60 -6.48 0.59 -10.22
C ILE A 60 -6.29 -0.64 -11.12
N ASN A 61 -6.63 -0.49 -12.40
CA ASN A 61 -6.56 -1.55 -13.42
C ASN A 61 -5.18 -1.67 -14.07
N GLU A 62 -4.40 -0.59 -14.04
CA GLU A 62 -3.17 -0.44 -14.86
C GLU A 62 -1.93 -1.03 -14.19
N VAL A 63 -2.12 -1.80 -13.12
CA VAL A 63 -1.02 -2.36 -12.34
C VAL A 63 -1.24 -3.85 -12.15
N GLN A 64 -0.33 -4.64 -12.71
CA GLN A 64 -0.18 -6.04 -12.37
C GLN A 64 1.10 -6.26 -11.57
N ASP A 65 1.12 -7.30 -10.74
CA ASP A 65 2.33 -7.76 -10.04
C ASP A 65 3.24 -8.59 -10.96
N ASN A 66 3.54 -8.04 -12.14
CA ASN A 66 4.34 -8.68 -13.19
C ASN A 66 5.77 -8.10 -13.28
N GLY A 67 6.08 -7.06 -12.50
CA GLY A 67 7.37 -6.36 -12.56
C GLY A 67 7.60 -5.52 -13.81
N ILE A 68 6.56 -5.28 -14.63
CA ILE A 68 6.59 -4.54 -15.88
C ILE A 68 5.89 -3.18 -15.73
N ASP A 69 4.76 -3.15 -15.02
CA ASP A 69 3.91 -1.96 -14.95
C ASP A 69 4.42 -0.95 -13.89
N PRO A 70 4.59 0.34 -14.24
CA PRO A 70 5.06 1.35 -13.30
C PRO A 70 3.97 1.73 -12.29
N LEU A 71 4.27 1.57 -10.99
CA LEU A 71 3.35 1.88 -9.89
C LEU A 71 3.44 3.35 -9.43
N THR A 72 4.56 4.02 -9.76
CA THR A 72 4.84 5.40 -9.32
C THR A 72 3.73 6.39 -9.67
N GLN A 73 3.09 6.23 -10.82
CA GLN A 73 2.05 7.16 -11.28
C GLN A 73 0.75 7.05 -10.48
N GLN A 74 0.51 5.91 -9.85
CA GLN A 74 -0.72 5.65 -9.10
C GLN A 74 -0.58 5.98 -7.60
N PHE A 75 0.65 6.15 -7.08
CA PHE A 75 0.90 6.43 -5.66
C PHE A 75 0.17 7.68 -5.17
N ASP A 76 0.26 8.78 -5.92
CA ASP A 76 -0.37 10.04 -5.50
C ASP A 76 -1.89 9.88 -5.36
N ARG A 77 -2.51 9.16 -6.30
CA ARG A 77 -3.95 8.86 -6.30
C ARG A 77 -4.34 7.93 -5.14
N CYS A 78 -3.57 6.86 -4.90
CA CYS A 78 -3.78 5.94 -3.77
C CYS A 78 -3.73 6.65 -2.42
N LEU A 79 -2.70 7.47 -2.22
CA LEU A 79 -2.48 8.17 -0.96
C LEU A 79 -3.56 9.23 -0.71
N GLN A 80 -4.01 9.90 -1.77
CA GLN A 80 -5.13 10.83 -1.66
C GLN A 80 -6.40 10.09 -1.23
N PHE A 81 -6.68 8.93 -1.82
CA PHE A 81 -7.85 8.12 -1.49
C PHE A 81 -7.84 7.59 -0.06
N ILE A 82 -6.69 7.12 0.43
CA ILE A 82 -6.57 6.64 1.81
C ILE A 82 -6.74 7.81 2.82
N GLY A 83 -6.67 9.06 2.34
CA GLY A 83 -6.77 10.27 3.16
C GLY A 83 -5.43 10.67 3.77
N TRP A 84 -4.33 10.24 3.16
CA TRP A 84 -2.98 10.53 3.61
C TRP A 84 -2.43 11.85 3.08
N TYR A 85 -2.86 12.28 1.89
CA TYR A 85 -2.73 13.68 1.49
C TYR A 85 -3.86 14.47 2.13
N CYS A 86 -3.73 14.82 3.42
CA CYS A 86 -4.52 15.93 3.94
C CYS A 86 -4.24 17.15 3.06
N ASN A 87 -5.30 17.85 2.68
CA ASN A 87 -5.23 19.22 2.20
C ASN A 87 -4.13 19.99 2.94
N VAL A 88 -3.36 20.78 2.17
CA VAL A 88 -2.22 21.62 2.55
C VAL A 88 -2.61 22.76 3.53
N GLY A 89 -3.53 22.51 4.47
CA GLY A 89 -4.06 23.50 5.40
C GLY A 89 -4.58 22.99 6.74
N ALA A 90 -4.52 21.68 7.06
CA ALA A 90 -5.09 21.19 8.33
C ALA A 90 -4.25 20.20 9.16
N LEU A 91 -3.20 19.58 8.60
CA LEU A 91 -2.24 18.83 9.42
C LEU A 91 -0.98 19.66 9.64
N PRO A 92 -0.53 19.86 10.89
CA PRO A 92 0.75 20.48 11.13
C PRO A 92 1.85 19.59 10.54
N ARG A 93 2.93 20.22 10.07
CA ARG A 93 4.11 19.67 9.36
C ARG A 93 4.53 18.21 9.71
N TRP A 94 4.32 17.79 10.95
CA TRP A 94 4.52 16.45 11.51
C TRP A 94 3.75 15.30 10.84
N GLY A 95 2.56 15.56 10.28
CA GLY A 95 1.77 14.52 9.60
C GLY A 95 2.43 13.99 8.31
N PHE A 96 3.25 14.84 7.68
CA PHE A 96 4.00 14.51 6.48
C PHE A 96 5.30 13.76 6.80
N GLU A 97 5.96 14.08 7.92
CA GLU A 97 7.16 13.38 8.43
C GLU A 97 6.85 11.95 8.90
N ILE A 98 5.79 11.76 9.70
CA ILE A 98 5.40 10.41 10.14
C ILE A 98 4.98 9.54 8.94
N CYS A 99 4.39 10.14 7.91
CA CYS A 99 4.00 9.43 6.68
C CYS A 99 5.22 9.05 5.81
N TYR A 100 6.27 9.87 5.84
CA TYR A 100 7.52 9.62 5.14
C TYR A 100 8.32 8.49 5.81
N ASP A 101 8.52 8.57 7.12
CA ASP A 101 9.25 7.55 7.88
C ASP A 101 8.54 6.20 7.87
N LEU A 102 7.21 6.19 7.91
CA LEU A 102 6.43 4.95 7.98
C LEU A 102 6.17 4.30 6.61
N TYR A 103 6.31 5.00 5.47
CA TYR A 103 5.94 4.45 4.15
C TYR A 103 6.91 4.75 2.99
N CYS A 104 7.72 5.82 3.07
CA CYS A 104 8.71 6.16 2.02
C CYS A 104 10.09 5.56 2.33
N ALA A 105 10.44 5.42 3.61
CA ALA A 105 11.64 4.69 4.01
C ALA A 105 11.43 3.17 3.91
N SER A 106 12.55 2.44 3.79
CA SER A 106 12.65 0.98 3.90
C SER A 106 11.85 0.36 5.07
N ASP A 107 11.61 1.15 6.11
CA ASP A 107 10.87 0.79 7.31
C ASP A 107 9.39 0.51 7.04
N GLY A 108 8.77 1.15 6.05
CA GLY A 108 7.37 0.93 5.71
C GLY A 108 7.11 -0.47 5.14
N PHE A 109 8.00 -0.96 4.29
CA PHE A 109 7.91 -2.33 3.81
C PHE A 109 8.08 -3.34 4.96
N CYS A 110 9.08 -3.13 5.81
CA CYS A 110 9.31 -3.97 7.00
C CYS A 110 8.12 -3.93 7.96
N PHE A 111 7.51 -2.76 8.15
CA PHE A 111 6.33 -2.54 9.00
C PHE A 111 5.11 -3.32 8.51
N VAL A 112 4.80 -3.24 7.21
CA VAL A 112 3.67 -3.97 6.62
C VAL A 112 3.94 -5.48 6.63
N ARG A 113 5.17 -5.91 6.32
CA ARG A 113 5.57 -7.33 6.36
C ARG A 113 5.50 -7.92 7.77
N ALA A 114 5.96 -7.19 8.79
CA ALA A 114 5.90 -7.64 10.18
C ALA A 114 4.45 -7.81 10.69
N ARG A 115 3.50 -7.05 10.14
CA ARG A 115 2.07 -7.10 10.53
C ARG A 115 1.25 -8.14 9.75
N ARG A 116 1.83 -8.80 8.75
CA ARG A 116 1.16 -9.86 7.98
C ARG A 116 1.92 -11.18 8.10
N LEU A 117 1.83 -11.80 9.26
CA LEU A 117 2.55 -13.04 9.61
C LEU A 117 2.19 -14.25 8.73
N ASN A 118 0.98 -14.26 8.13
CA ASN A 118 0.45 -15.42 7.40
C ASN A 118 0.54 -15.31 5.87
N VAL A 119 0.88 -14.14 5.32
CA VAL A 119 1.05 -13.95 3.87
C VAL A 119 2.33 -13.17 3.65
N ILE A 120 3.30 -13.83 3.04
CA ILE A 120 4.59 -13.19 2.72
C ILE A 120 4.30 -12.10 1.69
N ILE A 121 4.40 -10.85 2.11
CA ILE A 121 4.41 -9.73 1.17
C ILE A 121 5.81 -9.74 0.53
N GLN A 122 5.89 -10.21 -0.70
CA GLN A 122 7.09 -10.18 -1.54
C GLN A 122 6.85 -9.21 -2.69
N PRO A 123 7.09 -7.91 -2.49
CA PRO A 123 7.05 -6.98 -3.60
C PRO A 123 8.15 -7.38 -4.58
N HIS A 124 7.84 -7.30 -5.87
CA HIS A 124 8.86 -7.43 -6.89
C HIS A 124 9.97 -6.39 -6.64
N LEU A 125 11.23 -6.77 -6.88
CA LEU A 125 12.38 -5.92 -6.59
C LEU A 125 12.25 -4.53 -7.26
N ARG A 126 11.72 -4.50 -8.49
CA ARG A 126 11.39 -3.25 -9.19
C ARG A 126 10.45 -2.32 -8.40
N PHE A 127 9.45 -2.86 -7.72
CA PHE A 127 8.53 -2.04 -6.92
C PHE A 127 9.26 -1.31 -5.80
N VAL A 128 10.16 -2.02 -5.12
CA VAL A 128 10.98 -1.42 -4.05
C VAL A 128 11.91 -0.34 -4.62
N TYR A 129 12.47 -0.55 -5.81
CA TYR A 129 13.25 0.47 -6.50
C TYR A 129 12.40 1.68 -6.90
N GLU A 130 11.18 1.48 -7.39
CA GLU A 130 10.25 2.55 -7.73
C GLU A 130 9.82 3.36 -6.50
N LEU A 131 9.68 2.73 -5.34
CA LEU A 131 9.47 3.43 -4.06
C LEU A 131 10.67 4.32 -3.71
N LEU A 132 11.90 3.79 -3.79
CA LEU A 132 13.10 4.58 -3.55
C LEU A 132 13.21 5.76 -4.53
N LYS A 133 12.86 5.57 -5.80
CA LYS A 133 12.86 6.66 -6.79
C LYS A 133 11.76 7.68 -6.54
N TRP A 134 10.59 7.24 -6.12
CA TRP A 134 9.49 8.13 -5.76
C TRP A 134 9.85 8.99 -4.54
N ASP A 135 10.54 8.43 -3.57
CA ASP A 135 11.09 9.15 -2.42
C ASP A 135 12.03 10.29 -2.84
N GLU A 136 12.99 10.01 -3.72
CA GLU A 136 13.88 11.05 -4.28
C GLU A 136 13.11 12.16 -5.00
N LEU A 137 12.07 11.81 -5.75
CA LEU A 137 11.21 12.79 -6.43
C LEU A 137 10.46 13.68 -5.44
N LEU A 138 10.01 13.13 -4.30
CA LEU A 138 9.38 13.92 -3.24
C LEU A 138 10.37 14.87 -2.58
N GLN A 139 11.58 14.42 -2.27
CA GLN A 139 12.65 15.27 -1.70
C GLN A 139 12.99 16.42 -2.67
N GLN A 140 13.10 16.13 -3.97
CA GLN A 140 13.32 17.15 -5.01
C GLN A 140 12.17 18.16 -5.07
N LYS A 141 10.90 17.70 -5.03
CA LYS A 141 9.72 18.60 -5.01
C LYS A 141 9.73 19.54 -3.79
N ARG A 142 10.28 19.09 -2.66
CA ARG A 142 10.45 19.89 -1.44
C ARG A 142 11.68 20.80 -1.46
N HIS A 143 12.50 20.74 -2.50
CA HIS A 143 13.79 21.43 -2.59
C HIS A 143 14.77 20.99 -1.48
N GLU A 144 14.65 19.75 -1.01
CA GLU A 144 15.53 19.14 -0.03
C GLU A 144 16.69 18.41 -0.74
N PRO A 145 17.88 18.33 -0.12
CA PRO A 145 18.97 17.54 -0.67
C PRO A 145 18.58 16.05 -0.66
N ILE A 146 18.82 15.36 -1.77
CA ILE A 146 18.55 13.93 -1.88
C ILE A 146 19.41 13.17 -0.86
N ARG A 147 18.74 12.49 0.07
CA ARG A 147 19.34 11.60 1.06
C ARG A 147 18.67 10.24 0.95
N ARG A 148 19.50 9.20 0.91
CA ARG A 148 19.06 7.81 1.00
C ARG A 148 19.57 7.24 2.31
N ASP A 149 18.67 6.71 3.13
CA ASP A 149 19.05 6.04 4.38
C ASP A 149 19.70 4.68 4.10
N LEU A 150 19.24 3.99 3.05
CA LEU A 150 19.79 2.71 2.60
C LEU A 150 20.09 2.71 1.10
N GLU A 151 21.26 2.17 0.75
CA GLU A 151 21.63 1.95 -0.64
C GLU A 151 20.93 0.74 -1.26
N TRP A 152 20.74 0.78 -2.57
CA TRP A 152 20.03 -0.26 -3.33
C TRP A 152 20.61 -1.66 -3.10
N ALA A 153 21.94 -1.78 -3.09
CA ALA A 153 22.62 -3.05 -2.86
C ALA A 153 22.32 -3.64 -1.47
N THR A 154 22.18 -2.78 -0.46
CA THR A 154 21.80 -3.20 0.90
C THR A 154 20.37 -3.71 0.91
N ILE A 155 19.42 -2.95 0.35
CA ILE A 155 18.00 -3.32 0.31
C ILE A 155 17.81 -4.64 -0.46
N ALA A 156 18.40 -4.78 -1.63
CA ALA A 156 18.32 -6.00 -2.44
C ALA A 156 18.88 -7.22 -1.70
N ARG A 157 19.99 -7.05 -0.97
CA ARG A 157 20.58 -8.12 -0.14
C ARG A 157 19.65 -8.52 1.00
N GLU A 158 19.10 -7.56 1.75
CA GLU A 158 18.20 -7.87 2.87
C GLU A 158 16.91 -8.56 2.39
N ILE A 159 16.34 -8.12 1.25
CA ILE A 159 15.20 -8.80 0.63
C ILE A 159 15.55 -10.25 0.25
N ALA A 160 16.71 -10.46 -0.38
CA ALA A 160 17.17 -11.80 -0.73
C ALA A 160 17.35 -12.70 0.50
N LEU A 161 17.94 -12.17 1.58
CA LEU A 161 18.10 -12.88 2.85
C LEU A 161 16.75 -13.22 3.50
N MET A 162 15.80 -12.29 3.49
CA MET A 162 14.44 -12.51 4.00
C MET A 162 13.65 -13.55 3.18
N ASN A 163 13.94 -13.68 1.90
CA ASN A 163 13.26 -14.62 1.00
C ASN A 163 13.95 -16.00 0.95
N LYS A 164 15.21 -16.10 1.41
CA LYS A 164 16.00 -17.34 1.44
C LYS A 164 15.28 -18.57 2.03
N PRO A 165 14.48 -18.46 3.12
CA PRO A 165 13.75 -19.62 3.66
C PRO A 165 12.70 -20.21 2.70
N TYR A 166 12.24 -19.43 1.72
CA TYR A 166 11.15 -19.78 0.81
C TYR A 166 11.62 -20.17 -0.60
N SER A 167 12.93 -20.10 -0.87
CA SER A 167 13.54 -20.36 -2.18
C SER A 167 13.90 -21.83 -2.41
N LYS A 168 13.15 -22.77 -1.84
CA LYS A 168 13.37 -24.22 -2.00
C LYS A 168 12.42 -24.83 -3.02
#